data_AF-A0A1V4VVM8-F1
#
_entry.id   AF-A0A1V4VVM8-F1
#
_cell.length_a   1.000
_cell.length_b   1.000
_cell.length_c   1.000
_cell.angle_alpha   90.00
_cell.angle_beta   90.00
_cell.angle_gamma   90.00
#
_symmetry.space_group_name_H-M   'P 1'
#
loop_
_entity.id
_entity.type
_entity.pdbx_description
1 polymer ?
#
loop_
_entity_poly.entity_id
_entity_poly.type
_entity_poly.pdbx_seq_one_letter_code
_entity_poly.pdbx_strand_id
1 'polypeptide(L)' 'MAKIVITIEDLPNGKVKTSCDPNFDTMIRMHISGTPFTAAHGYALAALNKIVEESKKNCPTRILIPRVGK' A
#
# COMPACT_ATOMS: atom_id res chain seq x y z
N MET A 1 -5.62 -5.17 -18.28
CA MET A 1 -6.22 -4.78 -16.99
C MET A 1 -5.22 -5.12 -15.89
N ALA A 2 -4.82 -4.16 -15.06
CA ALA A 2 -3.91 -4.40 -13.94
C ALA A 2 -4.72 -4.61 -12.66
N LYS A 3 -4.44 -5.68 -11.92
CA LYS A 3 -5.02 -5.97 -10.60
C LYS A 3 -3.86 -6.08 -9.62
N ILE A 4 -3.91 -5.30 -8.55
CA ILE A 4 -2.96 -5.38 -7.45
C ILE A 4 -3.75 -5.78 -6.21
N VAL A 5 -3.30 -6.82 -5.51
CA VAL A 5 -3.90 -7.27 -4.26
C VAL A 5 -2.96 -6.87 -3.13
N ILE A 6 -3.45 -6.07 -2.19
CA ILE A 6 -2.75 -5.77 -0.94
C ILE A 6 -3.46 -6.57 0.15
N THR A 7 -2.71 -7.42 0.82
CA THR A 7 -3.20 -8.21 1.96
C THR A 7 -2.63 -7.62 3.23
N ILE A 8 -3.50 -7.32 4.19
CA ILE A 8 -3.16 -6.85 5.53
C ILE A 8 -3.73 -7.87 6.52
N GLU A 9 -2.89 -8.41 7.38
CA GLU A 9 -3.23 -9.49 8.32
C GLU A 9 -2.75 -9.12 9.72
N ASP A 10 -3.64 -9.25 10.71
CA ASP A 10 -3.27 -9.17 12.12
C ASP A 10 -2.62 -10.48 12.57
N LEU A 11 -1.45 -10.35 13.19
CA LEU A 11 -0.72 -11.46 13.77
C LEU A 11 -1.09 -11.64 15.25
N PRO A 12 -1.01 -12.86 15.81
CA PRO A 12 -1.37 -13.13 17.21
C PRO A 12 -0.60 -12.32 18.26
N ASN A 13 0.54 -11.73 17.88
CA ASN A 13 1.38 -10.89 18.73
C ASN A 13 1.01 -9.40 18.68
N GLY A 14 -0.15 -9.06 18.12
CA GLY A 14 -0.60 -7.67 17.96
C GLY A 14 0.20 -6.88 16.93
N LYS A 15 0.98 -7.56 16.07
CA LYS A 15 1.65 -6.94 14.92
C LYS A 15 0.79 -7.10 13.67
N VAL A 16 1.07 -6.28 12.67
CA VAL A 16 0.41 -6.36 11.36
C VAL A 16 1.43 -6.83 10.32
N LYS A 17 1.00 -7.77 9.47
CA LYS A 17 1.75 -8.18 8.27
C LYS A 17 1.07 -7.59 7.05
N THR A 18 1.87 -7.03 6.13
CA THR A 18 1.37 -6.52 4.85
C THR A 18 2.13 -7.20 3.72
N SER A 19 1.40 -7.69 2.72
CA SER A 19 1.96 -8.23 1.47
C SER A 19 1.21 -7.68 0.26
N CYS A 20 1.83 -7.73 -0.91
CA CYS A 20 1.20 -7.32 -2.16
C CYS A 20 1.59 -8.23 -3.32
N ASP A 21 0.67 -8.39 -4.28
CA ASP A 21 0.89 -9.07 -5.55
C ASP A 21 0.36 -8.19 -6.70
N PRO A 22 1.21 -7.77 -7.68
CA PRO A 22 2.67 -7.93 -7.73
C PRO A 22 3.40 -7.28 -6.55
N ASN A 23 4.59 -7.80 -6.22
CA ASN A 23 5.36 -7.31 -5.07
C ASN A 23 5.90 -5.88 -5.27
N PHE A 24 6.27 -5.24 -4.16
CA PHE A 24 6.71 -3.85 -4.14
C PHE A 24 7.90 -3.57 -5.06
N ASP A 25 8.93 -4.43 -5.04
CA ASP A 25 10.11 -4.28 -5.89
C ASP A 25 9.77 -4.37 -7.38
N THR A 26 8.86 -5.27 -7.74
CA THR A 26 8.36 -5.40 -9.13
C THR A 26 7.66 -4.12 -9.55
N MET A 27 6.80 -3.57 -8.69
CA MET A 27 6.08 -2.33 -8.99
C MET A 27 7.04 -1.12 -9.11
N ILE A 28 8.09 -1.03 -8.30
CA ILE A 28 9.13 0.01 -8.44
C ILE A 28 9.88 -0.15 -9.75
N ARG A 29 10.29 -1.37 -10.10
CA ARG A 29 10.98 -1.63 -11.37
C ARG A 29 10.12 -1.22 -12.56
N MET A 30 8.83 -1.54 -12.53
CA MET A 30 7.86 -1.11 -13.55
C MET A 30 7.73 0.42 -13.62
N HIS A 31 7.78 1.11 -12.48
CA HIS A 31 7.77 2.57 -12.43
C HIS A 31 9.01 3.18 -13.10
N ILE A 32 10.20 2.65 -12.79
CA ILE A 32 11.48 3.13 -13.34
C ILE A 32 11.61 2.80 -14.83
N SER A 33 11.19 1.61 -15.25
CA SER A 33 11.29 1.15 -16.66
C SER A 33 10.22 1.75 -17.58
N GLY A 34 9.23 2.47 -17.03
CA GLY A 34 8.14 3.08 -17.78
C GLY A 34 7.18 2.09 -18.46
N THR A 35 7.24 0.78 -18.14
CA THR A 35 6.56 -0.27 -18.92
C THR A 35 6.10 -1.48 -18.09
N PRO A 36 4.87 -1.97 -18.31
CA PRO A 36 3.62 -1.19 -18.32
C PRO A 36 3.22 -0.82 -16.88
N PHE A 37 3.59 0.39 -16.46
CA PHE A 37 3.13 0.95 -15.18
C PHE A 37 1.78 1.64 -15.38
N THR A 38 0.78 1.26 -14.59
CA THR A 38 -0.59 1.81 -14.68
C THR A 38 -0.95 2.58 -13.43
N ALA A 39 -2.03 3.38 -13.49
CA ALA A 39 -2.56 4.11 -12.32
C ALA A 39 -2.80 3.20 -11.11
N ALA A 40 -3.23 1.95 -11.32
CA ALA A 40 -3.44 0.97 -10.25
C ALA A 40 -2.14 0.66 -9.48
N HIS A 41 -1.01 0.57 -10.17
CA HIS A 41 0.31 0.40 -9.54
C HIS A 41 0.71 1.65 -8.75
N GLY A 42 0.43 2.84 -9.30
CA GLY A 42 0.66 4.11 -8.60
C GLY A 42 -0.12 4.21 -7.29
N TYR A 43 -1.41 3.89 -7.30
CA TYR A 43 -2.23 3.85 -6.09
C TYR A 43 -1.72 2.81 -5.09
N ALA A 44 -1.34 1.63 -5.56
CA ALA A 44 -0.79 0.58 -4.69
C ALA A 44 0.53 1.02 -4.03
N LEU A 45 1.46 1.61 -4.78
CA LEU A 45 2.72 2.13 -4.23
C LEU A 45 2.47 3.24 -3.21
N ALA A 46 1.55 4.17 -3.49
CA ALA A 46 1.19 5.23 -2.55
C ALA A 46 0.61 4.66 -1.24
N ALA A 47 -0.28 3.67 -1.34
CA ALA A 47 -0.85 2.99 -0.17
C ALA A 47 0.23 2.26 0.65
N LEU A 48 1.11 1.49 0.00
CA LEU A 48 2.19 0.75 0.65
C LEU A 48 3.19 1.69 1.34
N ASN A 49 3.56 2.80 0.68
CA ASN A 49 4.42 3.82 1.29
C ASN A 49 3.79 4.39 2.57
N LYS A 50 2.47 4.65 2.54
CA LYS A 50 1.76 5.16 3.72
C LYS A 50 1.71 4.13 4.84
N ILE A 51 1.50 2.85 4.53
CA ILE A 51 1.54 1.76 5.51
C ILE A 51 2.91 1.71 6.20
N VAL A 52 4.01 1.80 5.44
CA VAL A 52 5.37 1.81 5.99
C VAL A 52 5.66 3.07 6.81
N GLU A 53 5.14 4.23 6.38
CA GLU A 53 5.26 5.47 7.14
C GLU A 53 4.54 5.38 8.49
N GLU A 54 3.30 4.87 8.50
CA GLU A 54 2.52 4.70 9.72
C GLU A 54 3.09 3.59 10.61
N SER A 55 3.62 2.49 10.06
CA SER A 55 4.23 1.42 10.88
C SER A 55 5.46 1.87 11.66
N LYS A 56 6.11 2.97 11.24
CA LYS A 56 7.24 3.59 11.94
C LYS A 56 6.79 4.52 13.06
N LYS A 57 5.53 4.96 13.05
CA LYS A 57 4.96 5.79 14.12
C LYS A 57 4.51 4.83 15.22
N ASN A 58 5.23 4.82 16.34
CA ASN A 58 4.88 4.01 17.52
C ASN A 58 3.63 4.54 18.26
N CYS A 59 2.62 5.02 17.53
CA CYS A 59 1.39 5.57 18.04
C CYS A 59 0.20 5.09 17.19
N PRO A 60 -1.03 5.16 17.71
CA PRO A 60 -2.21 4.75 16.96
C PRO A 60 -2.32 5.50 15.62
N THR A 61 -2.62 4.77 14.54
CA THR A 61 -2.77 5.33 13.20
C THR A 61 -3.86 6.39 13.20
N ARG A 62 -3.51 7.62 12.82
CA ARG A 62 -4.47 8.71 12.71
C ARG A 62 -5.22 8.60 11.39
N ILE A 63 -6.50 8.26 11.46
CA ILE A 63 -7.36 8.11 10.28
C ILE A 63 -8.18 9.39 10.11
N LEU A 64 -7.96 10.08 8.98
CA LEU A 64 -8.87 11.13 8.54
C LEU A 64 -9.90 10.51 7.60
N ILE A 65 -11.17 10.50 8.04
CA ILE A 65 -12.28 10.01 7.22
C ILE A 65 -12.82 11.20 6.42
N PRO A 66 -12.76 11.18 5.07
CA PRO A 66 -13.37 12.21 4.24
C PRO A 66 -14.87 12.29 4.51
N ARG A 67 -15.42 13.51 4.52
CA ARG A 67 -16.88 13.67 4.61
C ARG A 67 -17.50 13.17 3.31
N VAL A 68 -18.40 12.20 3.42
CA VAL A 68 -19.21 11.72 2.30
C VAL A 68 -20.35 12.72 2.13
N GLY A 69 -20.24 13.62 1.15
CA GLY A 69 -21.26 14.63 0.86
C GLY A 69 -20.70 15.88 0.18
N LYS A 70 -20.83 15.91 -1.15
CA LYS A 70 -21.01 17.14 -1.93
C LYS A 70 -22.20 16.90 -2.85
#